data_AF-A0A7I0KE60-F1
#
_entry.id   AF-A0A7I0KE60-F1
#
_cell.length_a   1.000
_cell.length_b   1.000
_cell.length_c   1.000
_cell.angle_alpha   90.00
_cell.angle_beta   90.00
_cell.angle_gamma   90.00
#
_symmetry.space_group_name_H-M   'P 1'
#
loop_
_entity.id
_entity.type
_entity.pdbx_description
1 polymer ?
#
loop_
_entity_poly.entity_id
_entity_poly.type
_entity_poly.pdbx_seq_one_letter_code
_entity_poly.pdbx_strand_id
1 'polypeptide(L)'
;MTRDEALLALEEANAAMCAAAMLFASIEPTLARFMQESRNMESIGALIHPTLWKDPERQATEALLKPLYQAALDFSKLYKAQLAQAAGALEKVRG
;
A
#
# COMPACT_ATOMS: atom_id res chain seq x y z
N MET A 1 -1.23 32.01 -2.82
CA MET A 1 -1.37 30.96 -3.84
C MET A 1 -2.38 31.44 -4.86
N THR A 2 -1.96 31.60 -6.11
CA THR A 2 -2.83 31.97 -7.23
C THR A 2 -3.61 30.75 -7.71
N ARG A 3 -4.65 30.97 -8.54
CA ARG A 3 -5.43 29.88 -9.14
C ARG A 3 -4.53 28.96 -9.99
N ASP A 4 -3.61 29.55 -10.74
CA ASP A 4 -2.73 28.80 -11.65
C ASP A 4 -1.69 28.00 -10.86
N GLU A 5 -1.17 28.55 -9.75
CA GLU A 5 -0.32 27.81 -8.81
C GLU A 5 -1.06 26.61 -8.19
N ALA A 6 -2.34 26.77 -7.86
CA ALA A 6 -3.16 25.70 -7.29
C ALA A 6 -3.39 24.55 -8.28
N LEU A 7 -3.62 24.88 -9.56
CA LEU A 7 -3.79 23.91 -10.63
C LEU A 7 -2.51 23.12 -10.87
N LEU A 8 -1.37 23.81 -10.98
CA LEU A 8 -0.08 23.16 -11.15
C LEU A 8 0.25 22.22 -9.98
N ALA A 9 0.05 22.68 -8.74
CA ALA A 9 0.28 21.85 -7.56
C ALA A 9 -0.61 20.60 -7.54
N LEU A 10 -1.84 20.70 -8.04
CA LEU A 10 -2.75 19.56 -8.15
C LEU A 10 -2.29 18.57 -9.23
N GLU A 11 -1.81 19.05 -10.37
CA GLU A 11 -1.25 18.22 -11.44
C GLU A 11 0.00 17.47 -10.97
N GLU A 12 0.91 18.16 -10.28
CA GLU A 12 2.10 17.55 -9.67
C GLU A 12 1.73 16.48 -8.64
N ALA A 13 0.76 16.76 -7.77
CA ALA A 13 0.26 15.79 -6.80
C ALA A 13 -0.32 14.54 -7.49
N ASN A 14 -1.09 14.72 -8.56
CA ASN A 14 -1.62 13.60 -9.35
C ASN A 14 -0.51 12.78 -9.99
N ALA A 15 0.50 13.42 -10.59
CA ALA A 15 1.65 12.73 -11.17
C ALA A 15 2.43 11.93 -10.11
N ALA A 16 2.63 12.51 -8.93
CA ALA A 16 3.28 11.84 -7.81
C ALA A 16 2.48 10.61 -7.32
N MET A 17 1.16 10.73 -7.21
CA MET A 17 0.29 9.60 -6.85
C MET A 17 0.33 8.48 -7.90
N CYS A 18 0.33 8.82 -9.18
CA CYS A 18 0.49 7.85 -10.27
C CYS A 18 1.83 7.11 -10.17
N ALA A 19 2.93 7.85 -9.97
CA ALA A 19 4.25 7.25 -9.81
C ALA A 19 4.32 6.32 -8.58
N ALA A 20 3.76 6.76 -7.45
CA ALA A 20 3.67 5.93 -6.25
C ALA A 20 2.87 4.65 -6.49
N ALA A 21 1.74 4.73 -7.19
CA ALA A 21 0.92 3.56 -7.53
C ALA A 21 1.68 2.55 -8.40
N MET A 22 2.47 3.02 -9.38
CA MET A 22 3.29 2.15 -10.22
C MET A 22 4.37 1.44 -9.41
N LEU A 23 5.03 2.15 -8.50
CA LEU A 23 6.03 1.56 -7.60
C LEU A 23 5.40 0.52 -6.68
N PHE A 24 4.30 0.86 -6.01
CA PHE A 24 3.62 -0.06 -5.10
C PHE A 24 3.10 -1.30 -5.81
N ALA A 25 2.56 -1.17 -7.02
CA ALA A 25 2.12 -2.32 -7.82
C ALA A 25 3.26 -3.33 -8.08
N SER A 26 4.50 -2.87 -8.26
CA SER A 26 5.65 -3.76 -8.48
C SER A 26 6.10 -4.52 -7.22
N ILE A 27 5.84 -3.97 -6.03
CA ILE A 27 6.25 -4.57 -4.75
C ILE A 27 5.08 -5.18 -3.96
N GLU A 28 3.85 -5.02 -4.43
CA GLU A 28 2.62 -5.49 -3.80
C GLU A 28 2.68 -6.98 -3.38
N PRO A 29 3.19 -7.92 -4.21
CA PRO A 29 3.31 -9.33 -3.80
C PRO A 29 4.25 -9.52 -2.59
N THR A 30 5.33 -8.75 -2.53
CA THR A 30 6.32 -8.79 -1.45
C THR A 30 5.70 -8.26 -0.15
N LEU A 31 4.98 -7.13 -0.22
CA LEU A 31 4.28 -6.57 0.93
C LEU A 31 3.18 -7.52 1.44
N ALA A 32 2.41 -8.13 0.53
CA ALA A 32 1.36 -9.08 0.90
C ALA A 32 1.94 -10.33 1.60
N ARG A 33 3.07 -10.83 1.12
CA ARG A 33 3.79 -11.94 1.75
C ARG A 33 4.29 -11.57 3.15
N PHE A 34 4.88 -10.38 3.32
CA PHE A 34 5.28 -9.87 4.63
C PHE A 34 4.09 -9.84 5.60
N MET A 35 2.94 -9.32 5.18
CA MET A 35 1.74 -9.27 6.02
C MET A 35 1.22 -10.67 6.39
N GLN A 36 1.37 -11.66 5.50
CA GLN A 36 1.04 -13.05 5.81
C GLN A 36 2.00 -13.66 6.84
N GLU A 37 3.31 -13.46 6.67
CA GLU A 37 4.33 -13.94 7.60
C GLU A 37 4.17 -13.31 8.99
N SER A 38 3.89 -12.02 9.05
CA SER A 38 3.56 -11.28 10.29
C SER A 38 2.37 -11.89 11.04
N ARG A 39 1.28 -12.23 10.34
CA ARG A 39 0.12 -12.91 10.97
C ARG A 39 0.46 -14.30 11.47
N ASN A 40 1.33 -15.03 10.76
CA ASN A 40 1.78 -16.35 11.18
C ASN A 40 2.69 -16.28 12.42
N MET A 41 3.42 -15.17 12.61
CA MET A 41 4.14 -14.89 13.86
C MET A 41 3.17 -14.60 15.02
N GLU A 42 2.02 -13.99 14.76
CA GLU A 42 0.98 -13.76 15.77
C GLU A 42 0.12 -15.03 16.05
N SER A 43 0.00 -15.96 15.09
CA SER A 43 -0.80 -17.18 15.24
C SER A 43 0.00 -18.30 15.92
N ILE A 44 -0.42 -18.64 17.14
CA ILE A 44 0.09 -19.77 17.92
C ILE A 44 -0.35 -21.08 17.24
N GLY A 45 0.47 -21.62 16.34
CA GLY A 45 0.48 -23.04 16.01
C GLY A 45 1.46 -23.75 16.94
N ALA A 46 1.03 -24.84 17.60
CA ALA A 46 1.79 -25.52 18.66
C ALA A 46 3.28 -25.72 18.30
N LEU A 47 4.16 -25.06 19.07
CA LEU A 47 5.57 -25.38 19.30
C LEU A 47 6.33 -25.95 18.09
N ILE A 48 6.66 -25.11 17.11
CA ILE A 48 7.78 -25.40 16.20
C ILE A 48 8.74 -24.19 16.22
N HIS A 49 9.75 -24.31 17.08
CA HIS A 49 10.89 -23.41 17.27
C HIS A 49 10.66 -22.02 17.90
N PRO A 50 10.81 -21.87 19.24
CA PRO A 50 10.71 -20.60 19.97
C PRO A 50 11.84 -19.58 19.68
N THR A 51 12.72 -19.87 18.72
CA THR A 51 13.88 -19.02 18.40
C THR A 51 13.58 -17.90 17.39
N LEU A 52 12.47 -17.99 16.63
CA LEU A 52 12.05 -16.91 15.71
C LEU A 52 11.14 -15.86 16.39
N TRP A 53 10.41 -16.25 17.44
CA TRP A 53 9.58 -15.35 18.26
C TRP A 53 10.35 -14.53 19.29
N LYS A 54 11.63 -14.82 19.50
CA LYS A 54 12.44 -14.24 20.59
C LYS A 54 13.36 -13.11 20.16
N ASP A 55 13.29 -12.66 18.91
CA ASP A 55 14.08 -11.54 18.43
C ASP A 55 13.32 -10.22 18.63
N PRO A 56 13.61 -9.46 19.70
CA PRO A 56 12.88 -8.25 20.03
C PRO A 56 13.17 -7.13 19.01
N GLU A 57 14.33 -7.16 18.36
CA GLU A 57 14.70 -6.20 17.32
C GLU A 57 13.85 -6.40 16.07
N ARG A 58 13.61 -7.67 15.70
CA ARG A 58 12.71 -8.01 14.60
C ARG A 58 11.27 -7.58 14.88
N GLN A 59 10.76 -7.79 16.09
CA GLN A 59 9.41 -7.36 16.48
C GLN A 59 9.28 -5.82 16.53
N ALA A 60 10.28 -5.12 17.06
CA ALA A 60 10.30 -3.66 17.07
C ALA A 60 10.32 -3.08 15.65
N THR A 61 11.14 -3.66 14.77
CA THR A 61 11.23 -3.26 13.37
C THR A 61 9.93 -3.55 12.61
N GLU A 62 9.33 -4.72 12.84
CA GLU A 62 8.04 -5.09 12.26
C GLU A 62 6.93 -4.11 12.70
N ALA A 63 6.86 -3.77 13.99
CA ALA A 63 5.86 -2.85 14.52
C ALA A 63 5.93 -1.46 13.86
N LEU A 64 7.12 -1.01 13.46
CA LEU A 64 7.32 0.26 12.76
C LEU A 64 6.98 0.19 11.27
N LEU A 65 7.31 -0.93 10.60
CA LEU A 65 7.17 -1.06 9.15
C LEU A 65 5.80 -1.57 8.72
N LYS A 66 5.16 -2.43 9.51
CA LYS A 66 3.85 -3.04 9.22
C LYS A 66 2.77 -1.99 8.90
N PRO A 67 2.62 -0.88 9.65
CA PRO A 67 1.65 0.17 9.31
C PRO A 67 1.94 0.84 7.96
N LEU A 68 3.22 1.07 7.62
CA LEU A 68 3.60 1.68 6.34
C LEU A 68 3.30 0.76 5.17
N TYR A 69 3.60 -0.52 5.31
CA TYR A 69 3.31 -1.53 4.29
C TYR A 69 1.79 -1.72 4.10
N GLN A 70 1.03 -1.71 5.18
CA GLN A 70 -0.42 -1.75 5.12
C GLN A 70 -0.97 -0.51 4.40
N ALA A 71 -0.47 0.69 4.71
CA ALA A 71 -0.88 1.92 4.03
C ALA A 71 -0.58 1.89 2.52
N ALA A 72 0.56 1.34 2.11
CA ALA A 72 0.91 1.17 0.69
C ALA A 72 -0.05 0.21 -0.04
N LEU A 73 -0.44 -0.89 0.62
CA LEU A 73 -1.44 -1.84 0.08
C LEU A 73 -2.82 -1.19 -0.03
N ASP A 74 -3.25 -0.46 1.00
CA ASP A 74 -4.54 0.23 1.02
C ASP A 74 -4.61 1.34 -0.03
N PHE A 75 -3.54 2.11 -0.18
CA PHE A 75 -3.41 3.10 -1.26
C PHE A 75 -3.53 2.43 -2.64
N SER A 76 -2.81 1.32 -2.87
CA SER A 76 -2.86 0.59 -4.14
C SER A 76 -4.27 0.10 -4.47
N LYS A 77 -4.98 -0.41 -3.46
CA LYS A 77 -6.38 -0.84 -3.59
C LYS A 77 -7.31 0.32 -3.93
N LEU A 78 -7.18 1.44 -3.20
CA LEU A 78 -7.99 2.65 -3.44
C LEU A 78 -7.74 3.20 -4.86
N TYR A 79 -6.48 3.30 -5.26
CA TYR A 79 -6.09 3.81 -6.57
C TYR A 79 -6.68 2.98 -7.71
N LYS A 80 -6.57 1.64 -7.63
CA LYS A 80 -7.19 0.72 -8.61
C LYS A 80 -8.72 0.89 -8.67
N ALA A 81 -9.38 1.04 -7.52
CA ALA A 81 -10.82 1.27 -7.46
C ALA A 81 -11.23 2.59 -8.13
N GLN A 82 -10.48 3.67 -7.91
CA GLN A 82 -10.71 4.97 -8.54
C GLN A 82 -10.52 4.91 -10.06
N LEU A 83 -9.47 4.22 -10.55
CA LEU A 83 -9.30 4.01 -11.99
C LEU A 83 -10.47 3.26 -12.62
N ALA A 84 -10.98 2.20 -11.97
CA ALA A 84 -12.14 1.47 -12.45
C ALA A 84 -13.40 2.35 -12.52
N GLN A 85 -13.62 3.19 -11.50
CA GLN A 85 -14.75 4.13 -11.49
C GLN A 85 -14.60 5.21 -12.57
N ALA A 86 -13.40 5.75 -12.76
CA ALA A 86 -13.11 6.73 -13.80
C ALA A 86 -13.34 6.14 -15.20
N ALA A 87 -12.88 4.92 -15.45
CA ALA A 87 -13.13 4.21 -16.71
C ALA A 87 -14.64 4.06 -16.98
N GLY A 88 -15.40 3.59 -15.99
CA GLY A 88 -16.86 3.45 -16.11
C GLY A 88 -17.60 4.78 -16.27
N ALA A 89 -17.09 5.88 -15.70
CA ALA A 89 -17.64 7.21 -15.91
C ALA A 89 -17.37 7.73 -17.34
N LEU A 90 -16.16 7.48 -17.87
CA LEU A 90 -15.79 7.88 -19.24
C LEU A 90 -16.59 7.12 -20.30
N GLU A 91 -16.89 5.85 -20.08
CA GLU A 91 -17.74 5.06 -20.98
C GLU A 91 -19.16 5.64 -21.08
N LYS A 92 -19.73 6.11 -19.96
CA LYS A 92 -21.06 6.75 -19.92
C LYS A 92 -21.14 8.10 -20.63
N VAL A 93 -20.01 8.77 -20.83
CA VAL A 93 -19.93 10.06 -21.54
C VAL A 93 -19.67 9.84 -23.04
N ARG A 94 -19.11 8.70 -23.42
CA ARG A 94 -18.78 8.35 -24.82
C ARG A 94 -19.89 7.59 -25.55
N GLY A 95 -20.78 6.90 -24.82
CA GLY A 95 -22.00 6.26 -25.36
C GLY A 95 -23.20 7.18 -25.30
#